data_AF-A0A7K2YK81-F1
#
_entry.id   AF-A0A7K2YK81-F1
#
_cell.length_a   1.000
_cell.length_b   1.000
_cell.length_c   1.000
_cell.angle_alpha   90.00
_cell.angle_beta   90.00
_cell.angle_gamma   90.00
#
_symmetry.space_group_name_H-M   'P 1'
#
loop_
_entity.id
_entity.type
_entity.pdbx_description
1 polymer ?
#
loop_
_entity_poly.entity_id
_entity_poly.type
_entity_poly.pdbx_seq_one_letter_code
_entity_poly.pdbx_strand_id
1 'polypeptide(L)'
;MRTFAMGERTGLADSAIGVEFDVSGDGLAAYCFSLGSTDLDVVCTARPASLTSAVALVAGGTGTAEFHVDLAAVDEAVERLVFVIAGRDPGFGAGSFVRLVGPDGEIGRFVLPVEDLTRERALILAEVYRRDGWRFGAVGQGYEEGLEQLVRDLGADPDEALIAAAVMVAHEPAGDSEPSDAATVPAPRTEAAPEPPRTPEPARTPAPEASPEPEPSTQPEASTAPKPSPEPGPSPEPEPTPEPEASPEPEPSPEPQPTPATDLAPAPEAVQPPAAVTTRAEPEPETAVEPEAVVAPEPEPEAVVAPEPEPGVKPEPEPGAEPDP
;
A
#
# COMPACT_ATOMS: atom_id res chain seq x y z
N MET A 1 -9.49 2.44 -20.52
CA MET A 1 -8.63 2.52 -19.33
C MET A 1 -8.44 3.99 -19.01
N ARG A 2 -8.86 4.44 -17.83
CA ARG A 2 -8.77 5.85 -17.41
C ARG A 2 -7.40 6.10 -16.78
N THR A 3 -6.75 7.19 -17.15
CA THR A 3 -5.51 7.65 -16.52
C THR A 3 -5.82 8.91 -15.70
N PHE A 4 -5.41 8.91 -14.43
CA PHE A 4 -5.50 10.07 -13.54
C PHE A 4 -4.34 11.02 -13.83
N ALA A 5 -4.61 12.33 -13.80
CA ALA A 5 -3.57 13.34 -13.68
C ALA A 5 -3.07 13.46 -12.23
N MET A 6 -1.85 13.99 -12.05
CA MET A 6 -1.35 14.34 -10.72
C MET A 6 -2.30 15.35 -10.04
N GLY A 7 -2.68 15.09 -8.79
CA GLY A 7 -3.66 15.86 -8.03
C GLY A 7 -5.13 15.58 -8.39
N GLU A 8 -5.40 14.71 -9.38
CA GLU A 8 -6.77 14.33 -9.73
C GLU A 8 -7.42 13.53 -8.60
N ARG A 9 -8.71 13.78 -8.39
CA ARG A 9 -9.49 13.16 -7.33
C ARG A 9 -10.75 12.52 -7.90
N THR A 10 -11.15 11.38 -7.33
CA THR A 10 -12.40 10.70 -7.68
C THR A 10 -13.11 10.20 -6.43
N GLY A 11 -14.44 10.16 -6.47
CA GLY A 11 -15.24 9.55 -5.40
C GLY A 11 -15.13 8.03 -5.43
N LEU A 12 -15.30 7.41 -4.27
CA LEU A 12 -15.36 5.98 -4.06
C LEU A 12 -16.64 5.62 -3.31
N ALA A 13 -17.17 4.43 -3.58
CA ALA A 13 -18.24 3.85 -2.78
C ALA A 13 -17.66 3.30 -1.45
N ASP A 14 -18.53 3.13 -0.45
CA ASP A 14 -18.21 2.41 0.79
C ASP A 14 -18.11 0.90 0.52
N SER A 15 -17.13 0.49 -0.29
CA SER A 15 -16.89 -0.89 -0.69
C SER A 15 -15.40 -1.20 -0.67
N ALA A 16 -15.07 -2.49 -0.76
CA ALA A 16 -13.69 -2.90 -0.92
C ALA A 16 -13.04 -2.33 -2.19
N ILE A 17 -11.79 -1.91 -2.07
CA ILE A 17 -10.94 -1.45 -3.18
C ILE A 17 -9.58 -2.15 -3.14
N GLY A 18 -8.96 -2.24 -4.31
CA GLY A 18 -7.55 -2.59 -4.48
C GLY A 18 -6.71 -1.35 -4.82
N VAL A 19 -5.55 -1.21 -4.20
CA VAL A 19 -4.54 -0.21 -4.56
C VAL A 19 -3.26 -0.96 -4.89
N GLU A 20 -2.88 -0.91 -6.17
CA GLU A 20 -1.75 -1.66 -6.69
C GLU A 20 -0.66 -0.73 -7.24
N PHE A 21 0.61 -1.03 -7.00
CA PHE A 21 1.71 -0.26 -7.57
C PHE A 21 2.99 -1.05 -7.72
N ASP A 22 3.84 -0.59 -8.64
CA ASP A 22 5.13 -1.20 -8.93
C ASP A 22 6.12 -0.97 -7.78
N VAL A 23 6.75 -2.05 -7.33
CA VAL A 23 7.84 -2.11 -6.34
C VAL A 23 9.02 -2.91 -6.91
N SER A 24 9.21 -2.87 -8.23
CA SER A 24 10.24 -3.66 -8.93
C SER A 24 11.65 -3.10 -8.77
N GLY A 25 11.78 -1.83 -8.35
CA GLY A 25 13.07 -1.21 -8.04
C GLY A 25 13.76 -1.88 -6.83
N ASP A 26 15.09 -1.88 -6.86
CA ASP A 26 15.91 -2.52 -5.83
C ASP A 26 15.69 -1.86 -4.46
N GLY A 27 15.45 -2.70 -3.44
CA GLY A 27 15.25 -2.23 -2.06
C GLY A 27 14.00 -1.39 -1.81
N LEU A 28 13.04 -1.36 -2.75
CA LEU A 28 11.76 -0.69 -2.55
C LEU A 28 10.80 -1.53 -1.69
N ALA A 29 10.05 -0.85 -0.83
CA ALA A 29 9.01 -1.43 0.00
C ALA A 29 7.73 -0.59 -0.04
N ALA A 30 6.60 -1.26 0.12
CA ALA A 30 5.26 -0.68 0.11
C ALA A 30 4.73 -0.49 1.53
N TYR A 31 4.07 0.64 1.75
CA TYR A 31 3.48 1.02 3.03
C TYR A 31 2.10 1.63 2.82
N CYS A 32 1.18 1.38 3.75
CA CYS A 32 -0.06 2.13 3.91
C CYS A 32 -0.14 2.67 5.34
N PHE A 33 -0.24 3.98 5.48
CA PHE A 33 -0.37 4.68 6.75
C PHE A 33 -1.83 5.06 6.99
N SER A 34 -2.38 4.67 8.14
CA SER A 34 -3.70 5.13 8.60
C SER A 34 -3.53 6.34 9.52
N LEU A 35 -4.15 7.45 9.15
CA LEU A 35 -4.02 8.74 9.82
C LEU A 35 -5.37 9.22 10.36
N GLY A 36 -5.35 9.89 11.51
CA GLY A 36 -6.52 10.45 12.21
C GLY A 36 -6.80 9.79 13.56
N SER A 37 -6.36 8.54 13.74
CA SER A 37 -6.38 7.85 15.04
C SER A 37 -5.27 8.33 15.96
N THR A 38 -5.43 8.08 17.27
CA THR A 38 -4.39 8.33 18.28
C THR A 38 -3.15 7.46 18.08
N ASP A 39 -3.37 6.26 17.57
CA ASP A 39 -2.33 5.27 17.30
C ASP A 39 -2.08 5.21 15.79
N LEU A 40 -0.82 5.29 15.38
CA LEU A 40 -0.44 5.13 13.98
C LEU A 40 -0.52 3.65 13.59
N ASP A 41 -1.38 3.31 12.64
CA ASP A 41 -1.39 1.96 12.06
C ASP A 41 -0.67 1.98 10.70
N VAL A 42 0.29 1.07 10.55
CA VAL A 42 1.10 0.93 9.33
C VAL A 42 0.99 -0.49 8.83
N VAL A 43 0.47 -0.63 7.60
CA VAL A 43 0.43 -1.89 6.87
C VAL A 43 1.61 -1.94 5.92
N CYS A 44 2.43 -2.99 6.03
CA CYS A 44 3.61 -3.24 5.21
C CYS A 44 3.91 -4.75 5.17
N THR A 45 4.99 -5.16 4.53
CA THR A 45 5.37 -6.58 4.45
C THR A 45 5.57 -7.25 5.82
N ALA A 46 6.14 -6.53 6.79
CA ALA A 46 6.33 -7.01 8.16
C ALA A 46 5.01 -7.06 8.95
N ARG A 47 4.01 -6.29 8.53
CA ARG A 47 2.70 -6.16 9.18
C ARG A 47 1.62 -6.13 8.09
N PRO A 48 1.29 -7.29 7.50
CA PRO A 48 0.49 -7.34 6.27
C PRO A 48 -0.99 -7.05 6.48
N ALA A 49 -1.42 -6.77 7.71
CA ALA A 49 -2.78 -6.34 8.00
C ALA A 49 -2.79 -5.30 9.11
N SER A 50 -3.71 -4.35 8.97
CA SER A 50 -4.11 -3.38 9.99
C SER A 50 -4.70 -4.07 11.23
N LEU A 51 -4.72 -3.36 12.36
CA LEU A 51 -5.25 -3.89 13.62
C LEU A 51 -6.72 -4.30 13.53
N THR A 52 -7.50 -3.60 12.71
CA THR A 52 -8.94 -3.87 12.46
C THR A 52 -9.17 -4.79 11.26
N SER A 53 -8.11 -5.23 10.57
CA SER A 53 -8.18 -5.97 9.30
C SER A 53 -8.89 -5.25 8.16
N ALA A 54 -9.15 -3.94 8.27
CA ALA A 54 -9.76 -3.14 7.21
C ALA A 54 -8.81 -2.91 6.03
N VAL A 55 -7.51 -2.82 6.28
CA VAL A 55 -6.44 -2.72 5.29
C VAL A 55 -5.55 -3.96 5.39
N ALA A 56 -5.24 -4.58 4.26
CA ALA A 56 -4.30 -5.69 4.15
C ALA A 56 -3.40 -5.57 2.92
N LEU A 57 -2.13 -5.91 3.05
CA LEU A 57 -1.18 -6.08 1.96
C LEU A 57 -1.26 -7.52 1.46
N VAL A 58 -1.87 -7.72 0.30
CA VAL A 58 -2.14 -9.03 -0.32
C VAL A 58 -0.94 -9.52 -1.11
N ALA A 59 -0.26 -8.60 -1.79
CA ALA A 59 1.02 -8.83 -2.44
C ALA A 59 1.97 -7.71 -2.06
N GLY A 60 3.20 -8.01 -1.66
CA GLY A 60 4.16 -6.99 -1.22
C GLY A 60 5.62 -7.37 -1.46
N GLY A 61 5.85 -8.42 -2.24
CA GLY A 61 7.19 -8.86 -2.62
C GLY A 61 7.72 -8.09 -3.83
N THR A 62 8.64 -8.70 -4.58
CA THR A 62 9.22 -8.12 -5.80
C THR A 62 8.18 -8.04 -6.93
N GLY A 63 8.12 -6.90 -7.62
CA GLY A 63 7.24 -6.70 -8.78
C GLY A 63 6.12 -5.72 -8.45
N THR A 64 4.96 -6.22 -8.04
CA THR A 64 3.78 -5.40 -7.72
C THR A 64 3.38 -5.58 -6.26
N ALA A 65 3.14 -4.47 -5.57
CA ALA A 65 2.45 -4.45 -4.29
C ALA A 65 0.96 -4.20 -4.49
N GLU A 66 0.11 -4.91 -3.74
CA GLU A 66 -1.34 -4.82 -3.77
C GLU A 66 -1.88 -4.71 -2.35
N PHE A 67 -2.54 -3.59 -2.05
CA PHE A 67 -3.34 -3.41 -0.84
C PHE A 67 -4.80 -3.65 -1.14
N HIS A 68 -5.44 -4.48 -0.33
CA HIS A 68 -6.88 -4.59 -0.25
C HIS A 68 -7.39 -3.74 0.91
N VAL A 69 -8.39 -2.90 0.65
CA VAL A 69 -8.98 -2.00 1.65
C VAL A 69 -10.48 -2.15 1.65
N ASP A 70 -11.05 -2.64 2.76
CA ASP A 70 -12.48 -2.58 3.03
C ASP A 70 -12.83 -1.23 3.66
N LEU A 71 -13.23 -0.28 2.82
CA LEU A 71 -13.56 1.09 3.22
C LEU A 71 -14.73 1.18 4.21
N ALA A 72 -15.61 0.16 4.24
CA ALA A 72 -16.73 0.10 5.19
C ALA A 72 -16.27 -0.37 6.59
N ALA A 73 -15.15 -1.09 6.67
CA ALA A 73 -14.57 -1.59 7.92
C ALA A 73 -13.49 -0.66 8.52
N VAL A 74 -13.05 0.37 7.79
CA VAL A 74 -12.07 1.35 8.29
C VAL A 74 -12.69 2.15 9.44
N ASP A 75 -12.00 2.16 10.59
CA ASP A 75 -12.43 2.83 11.82
C ASP A 75 -12.83 4.30 11.57
N GLU A 76 -13.86 4.79 12.25
CA GLU A 76 -14.36 6.17 12.11
C GLU A 76 -13.30 7.23 12.44
N ALA A 77 -12.35 6.94 13.32
CA ALA A 77 -11.25 7.82 13.66
C ALA A 77 -10.21 7.98 12.54
N VAL A 78 -10.13 7.04 11.58
CA VAL A 78 -9.22 7.15 10.44
C VAL A 78 -9.82 8.09 9.39
N GLU A 79 -9.15 9.21 9.16
CA GLU A 79 -9.58 10.23 8.20
C GLU A 79 -8.91 10.05 6.84
N ARG A 80 -7.71 9.46 6.82
CA ARG A 80 -6.89 9.33 5.62
C ARG A 80 -5.99 8.10 5.65
N LEU A 81 -5.95 7.37 4.54
CA LEU A 81 -5.01 6.32 4.20
C LEU A 81 -4.01 6.85 3.18
N VAL A 82 -2.71 6.69 3.42
CA VAL A 82 -1.63 7.18 2.55
C VAL A 82 -0.80 6.01 2.04
N PHE A 83 -0.77 5.82 0.72
CA PHE A 83 -0.03 4.75 0.07
C PHE A 83 1.34 5.24 -0.37
N VAL A 84 2.38 4.58 0.14
CA VAL A 84 3.75 5.02 0.04
C VAL A 84 4.62 3.90 -0.52
N ILE A 85 5.57 4.28 -1.36
CA ILE A 85 6.72 3.47 -1.71
C ILE A 85 7.98 4.15 -1.19
N ALA A 86 8.88 3.39 -0.57
CA ALA A 86 10.15 3.92 -0.09
C ALA A 86 11.26 2.89 -0.21
N GLY A 87 12.48 3.38 -0.44
CA GLY A 87 13.69 2.58 -0.53
C GLY A 87 14.87 3.24 0.17
N ARG A 88 15.96 2.47 0.30
CA ARG A 88 17.21 2.98 0.87
C ARG A 88 17.91 3.95 -0.08
N ASP A 89 17.91 3.61 -1.36
CA ASP A 89 18.59 4.33 -2.42
C ASP A 89 17.57 5.06 -3.31
N PRO A 90 17.96 6.17 -3.95
CA PRO A 90 17.05 6.91 -4.81
C PRO A 90 16.71 6.14 -6.09
N GLY A 91 15.48 6.32 -6.57
CA GLY A 91 14.98 5.77 -7.84
C GLY A 91 13.89 4.71 -7.65
N PHE A 92 12.87 4.77 -8.51
CA PHE A 92 11.63 3.99 -8.35
C PHE A 92 11.32 3.05 -9.52
N GLY A 93 12.23 2.92 -10.48
CA GLY A 93 12.01 2.19 -11.73
C GLY A 93 11.33 3.03 -12.81
N ALA A 94 11.56 2.70 -14.09
CA ALA A 94 10.94 3.37 -15.21
C ALA A 94 9.50 2.88 -15.42
N GLY A 95 8.55 3.79 -15.63
CA GLY A 95 7.15 3.43 -15.91
C GLY A 95 6.34 2.97 -14.71
N SER A 96 6.81 3.25 -13.49
CA SER A 96 6.09 2.95 -12.25
C SER A 96 4.74 3.65 -12.21
N PHE A 97 3.75 2.97 -11.64
CA PHE A 97 2.37 3.42 -11.61
C PHE A 97 1.70 3.07 -10.30
N VAL A 98 0.58 3.72 -10.01
CA VAL A 98 -0.42 3.27 -9.04
C VAL A 98 -1.76 3.06 -9.72
N ARG A 99 -2.41 1.94 -9.47
CA ARG A 99 -3.71 1.54 -10.02
C ARG A 99 -4.72 1.42 -8.90
N LEU A 100 -5.91 1.94 -9.15
CA LEU A 100 -7.07 1.84 -8.27
C LEU A 100 -8.07 0.87 -8.88
N VAL A 101 -8.42 -0.17 -8.13
CA VAL A 101 -9.33 -1.24 -8.50
C VAL A 101 -10.54 -1.19 -7.59
N GLY A 102 -11.74 -1.23 -8.17
CA GLY A 102 -13.00 -1.36 -7.44
C GLY A 102 -13.62 -2.76 -7.62
N PRO A 103 -14.82 -2.99 -7.07
CA PRO A 103 -15.49 -4.28 -7.18
C PRO A 103 -15.83 -4.68 -8.62
N ASP A 104 -16.06 -3.68 -9.49
CA ASP A 104 -16.39 -3.89 -10.91
C ASP A 104 -15.15 -3.87 -11.84
N GLY A 105 -13.94 -3.79 -11.26
CA GLY A 105 -12.68 -3.74 -12.00
C GLY A 105 -11.92 -2.40 -11.86
N GLU A 106 -10.97 -2.15 -12.78
CA GLU A 106 -10.09 -0.97 -12.71
C GLU A 106 -10.87 0.35 -12.84
N ILE A 107 -10.76 1.21 -11.81
CA ILE A 107 -11.33 2.56 -11.80
C ILE A 107 -10.41 3.53 -12.57
N GLY A 108 -9.10 3.37 -12.39
CA GLY A 108 -8.10 4.12 -13.13
C GLY A 108 -6.67 3.89 -12.63
N ARG A 109 -5.71 4.53 -13.31
CA ARG A 109 -4.29 4.45 -13.00
C ARG A 109 -3.60 5.80 -13.07
N PHE A 110 -2.59 6.02 -12.26
CA PHE A 110 -1.71 7.18 -12.30
C PHE A 110 -0.29 6.69 -12.62
N VAL A 111 0.30 7.24 -13.67
CA VAL A 111 1.69 6.95 -14.05
C VAL A 111 2.59 7.98 -13.37
N LEU A 112 3.61 7.51 -12.67
CA LEU A 112 4.49 8.39 -11.90
C LEU A 112 5.45 9.13 -12.83
N PRO A 113 5.72 10.43 -12.59
CA PRO A 113 6.72 11.20 -13.32
C PRO A 113 8.14 10.86 -12.83
N VAL A 114 8.54 9.58 -12.93
CA VAL A 114 9.81 9.06 -12.38
C VAL A 114 11.06 9.70 -12.97
N GLU A 115 10.95 10.34 -14.14
CA GLU A 115 12.05 11.07 -14.78
C GLU A 115 12.50 12.29 -13.97
N ASP A 116 11.57 12.90 -13.23
CA ASP A 116 11.85 14.03 -12.34
C ASP A 116 12.32 13.56 -10.95
N LEU A 117 12.07 12.29 -10.60
CA LEU A 117 12.26 11.71 -9.26
C LEU A 117 13.61 10.99 -9.13
N THR A 118 14.70 11.76 -9.20
CA THR A 118 16.09 11.25 -9.24
C THR A 118 16.81 11.24 -7.90
N ARG A 119 16.28 11.91 -6.87
CA ARG A 119 16.92 12.03 -5.54
C ARG A 119 16.05 11.48 -4.41
N GLU A 120 14.79 11.23 -4.72
CA GLU A 120 13.75 10.88 -3.78
C GLU A 120 13.92 9.43 -3.35
N ARG A 121 13.82 9.21 -2.04
CA ARG A 121 13.91 7.90 -1.39
C ARG A 121 12.55 7.42 -0.88
N ALA A 122 11.54 8.29 -0.86
CA ALA A 122 10.16 7.92 -0.60
C ALA A 122 9.19 8.73 -1.47
N LEU A 123 8.04 8.14 -1.79
CA LEU A 123 6.97 8.75 -2.58
C LEU A 123 5.61 8.45 -1.97
N ILE A 124 4.77 9.47 -1.87
CA ILE A 124 3.32 9.30 -1.72
C ILE A 124 2.73 9.12 -3.12
N LEU A 125 2.23 7.91 -3.37
CA LEU A 125 1.65 7.53 -4.66
C LEU A 125 0.20 8.03 -4.77
N ALA A 126 -0.56 7.75 -3.72
CA ALA A 126 -1.98 8.04 -3.65
C ALA A 126 -2.43 8.22 -2.20
N GLU A 127 -3.57 8.88 -2.04
CA GLU A 127 -4.29 8.97 -0.78
C GLU A 127 -5.75 8.54 -0.96
N VAL A 128 -6.31 7.90 0.06
CA VAL A 128 -7.74 7.65 0.18
C VAL A 128 -8.22 8.30 1.46
N TYR A 129 -9.18 9.21 1.39
CA TYR A 129 -9.57 10.04 2.53
C TYR A 129 -11.07 10.30 2.57
N ARG A 130 -11.55 10.65 3.76
CA ARG A 130 -12.96 11.00 3.98
C ARG A 130 -13.20 12.49 3.71
N ARG A 131 -14.11 12.78 2.78
CA ARG A 131 -14.71 14.11 2.59
C ARG A 131 -16.03 13.93 1.85
N ASP A 132 -17.13 13.99 2.61
CA ASP A 132 -18.49 13.70 2.12
C ASP A 132 -18.59 12.28 1.51
N GLY A 133 -17.98 11.30 2.17
CA GLY A 133 -17.72 9.95 1.66
C GLY A 133 -16.24 9.71 1.37
N TRP A 134 -15.90 8.52 0.87
CA TRP A 134 -14.52 8.20 0.49
C TRP A 134 -14.12 8.81 -0.83
N ARG A 135 -12.90 9.33 -0.90
CA ARG A 135 -12.30 9.86 -2.12
C ARG A 135 -10.88 9.37 -2.28
N PHE A 136 -10.51 9.08 -3.52
CA PHE A 136 -9.14 8.82 -3.94
C PHE A 136 -8.51 10.10 -4.48
N GLY A 137 -7.22 10.28 -4.22
CA GLY A 137 -6.37 11.31 -4.82
C GLY A 137 -5.07 10.72 -5.37
N ALA A 138 -4.76 10.99 -6.63
CA ALA A 138 -3.43 10.73 -7.19
C ALA A 138 -2.47 11.83 -6.73
N VAL A 139 -1.37 11.47 -6.06
CA VAL A 139 -0.51 12.45 -5.38
C VAL A 139 0.81 12.65 -6.12
N GLY A 140 1.70 11.66 -6.12
CA GLY A 140 3.02 11.74 -6.77
C GLY A 140 4.03 12.65 -6.06
N GLN A 141 3.94 12.79 -4.73
CA GLN A 141 4.83 13.66 -3.96
C GLN A 141 6.06 12.91 -3.47
N GLY A 142 7.25 13.40 -3.80
CA GLY A 142 8.53 12.78 -3.45
C GLY A 142 9.26 13.43 -2.28
N TYR A 143 10.10 12.63 -1.63
CA TYR A 143 10.86 12.98 -0.43
C TYR A 143 12.31 12.52 -0.57
N GLU A 144 13.23 13.48 -0.70
CA GLU A 144 14.69 13.23 -0.78
C GLU A 144 15.26 12.63 0.51
N GLU A 145 14.77 13.07 1.67
CA GLU A 145 15.20 12.53 2.97
C GLU A 145 14.54 11.18 3.30
N GLY A 146 13.70 10.65 2.40
CA GLY A 146 13.09 9.33 2.51
C GLY A 146 11.93 9.24 3.51
N LEU A 147 11.67 8.01 3.96
CA LEU A 147 10.49 7.67 4.76
C LEU A 147 10.44 8.46 6.08
N GLU A 148 11.60 8.73 6.68
CA GLU A 148 11.72 9.49 7.93
C GLU A 148 11.12 10.91 7.83
N GLN A 149 11.42 11.64 6.75
CA GLN A 149 10.85 12.96 6.53
C GLN A 149 9.38 12.88 6.16
N LEU A 150 9.01 11.92 5.33
CA LEU A 150 7.62 11.70 4.95
C LEU A 150 6.74 11.49 6.19
N VAL A 151 7.14 10.60 7.10
CA VAL A 151 6.36 10.29 8.31
C VAL A 151 6.23 11.51 9.23
N ARG A 152 7.30 12.30 9.38
CA ARG A 152 7.24 13.58 10.13
C ARG A 152 6.24 14.56 9.52
N ASP A 153 6.24 14.69 8.20
CA ASP A 153 5.33 15.60 7.49
C ASP A 153 3.87 15.10 7.51
N LEU A 154 3.65 13.79 7.67
CA LEU A 154 2.33 13.22 7.95
C LEU A 154 1.86 13.49 9.39
N GLY A 155 2.73 14.00 10.27
CA GLY A 155 2.44 14.28 11.68
C GLY A 155 2.58 13.06 12.61
N ALA A 156 3.25 12.01 12.14
CA ALA A 156 3.47 10.77 12.88
C ALA A 156 4.92 10.65 13.40
N ASP A 157 5.14 9.76 14.37
CA ASP A 157 6.47 9.51 14.90
C ASP A 157 7.28 8.60 13.93
N PRO A 158 8.42 9.08 13.38
CA PRO A 158 9.22 8.28 12.46
C PRO A 158 9.83 7.05 13.12
N ASP A 159 10.14 7.08 14.41
CA ASP A 159 10.75 5.94 15.10
C ASP A 159 9.75 4.78 15.19
N GLU A 160 8.47 5.06 15.45
CA GLU A 160 7.42 4.04 15.45
C GLU A 160 7.21 3.41 14.06
N ALA A 161 7.14 4.25 13.02
CA ALA A 161 7.00 3.80 11.63
C ALA A 161 8.24 3.04 11.14
N LEU A 162 9.44 3.49 11.51
CA LEU A 162 10.71 2.84 11.17
C LEU A 162 10.88 1.55 11.95
N ILE A 163 10.43 1.44 13.18
CA ILE A 163 10.38 0.16 13.90
C ILE A 163 9.46 -0.81 13.14
N ALA A 164 8.27 -0.36 12.73
CA ALA A 164 7.38 -1.19 11.91
C ALA A 164 8.04 -1.60 10.56
N ALA A 165 8.82 -0.72 9.94
CA ALA A 165 9.56 -1.00 8.71
C ALA A 165 10.83 -1.86 8.93
N ALA A 166 11.51 -1.72 10.07
CA ALA A 166 12.83 -2.28 10.38
C ALA A 166 12.78 -3.70 10.95
N VAL A 167 11.61 -4.26 11.23
CA VAL A 167 11.43 -5.68 11.62
C VAL A 167 12.02 -6.66 10.57
N MET A 168 12.51 -6.17 9.42
CA MET A 168 13.00 -6.94 8.28
C MET A 168 14.51 -6.86 7.98
N VAL A 169 15.39 -6.28 8.81
CA VAL A 169 16.87 -6.49 8.67
C VAL A 169 17.35 -7.78 9.39
N ALA A 170 16.43 -8.69 9.75
CA ALA A 170 16.76 -9.98 10.37
C ALA A 170 16.31 -11.20 9.55
N HIS A 171 16.16 -11.06 8.22
CA HIS A 171 16.19 -12.21 7.33
C HIS A 171 17.01 -11.91 6.07
N GLU A 172 18.31 -11.68 6.26
CA GLU A 172 19.23 -12.41 5.41
C GLU A 172 19.02 -13.90 5.69
N PRO A 173 18.74 -14.77 4.71
CA PRO A 173 19.25 -16.12 4.82
C PRO A 173 20.77 -16.01 4.65
N ALA A 174 21.48 -15.71 5.74
CA ALA A 174 22.81 -16.23 5.94
C ALA A 174 22.66 -17.75 6.12
N GLY A 175 22.51 -18.42 4.99
CA GLY A 175 22.28 -19.84 4.87
C GLY A 175 22.97 -20.33 3.61
N ASP A 176 24.29 -20.19 3.63
CA ASP A 176 25.23 -20.96 2.83
C ASP A 176 24.71 -22.40 2.67
N SER A 177 24.17 -22.72 1.51
CA SER A 177 23.96 -24.12 1.12
C SER A 177 25.26 -24.60 0.50
N GLU A 178 26.26 -24.79 1.37
CA GLU A 178 27.41 -25.62 1.08
C GLU A 178 26.89 -27.01 0.65
N PRO A 179 27.43 -27.62 -0.42
CA PRO A 179 27.00 -28.95 -0.83
C PRO A 179 27.29 -29.93 0.30
N SER A 180 26.23 -30.57 0.80
CA SER A 180 26.27 -31.64 1.79
C SER A 180 27.32 -32.70 1.41
N ASP A 181 28.48 -32.62 2.06
CA ASP A 181 29.48 -33.67 2.12
C ASP A 181 28.90 -34.77 3.02
N ALA A 182 28.16 -35.69 2.40
CA ALA A 182 27.72 -36.91 3.03
C ALA A 182 28.85 -37.94 2.97
N ALA A 183 29.44 -38.13 4.14
CA ALA A 183 30.47 -39.10 4.47
C ALA A 183 30.28 -40.51 3.87
N THR A 184 31.41 -41.03 3.40
CA THR A 184 31.78 -42.44 3.17
C THR A 184 31.24 -43.43 4.21
N VAL A 185 30.61 -44.54 3.76
CA VAL A 185 30.66 -45.93 4.33
C VAL A 185 30.36 -46.94 3.17
N PRO A 186 30.99 -48.14 3.09
CA PRO A 186 31.41 -48.75 1.82
C PRO A 186 30.44 -49.77 1.18
N ALA A 187 30.67 -50.01 -0.11
CA ALA A 187 29.91 -50.89 -1.01
C ALA A 187 30.09 -52.40 -0.74
N PRO A 188 29.04 -53.23 -0.92
CA PRO A 188 29.19 -54.61 -1.34
C PRO A 188 29.19 -54.72 -2.88
N ARG A 189 30.18 -55.43 -3.43
CA ARG A 189 30.20 -55.89 -4.83
C ARG A 189 29.10 -56.92 -5.08
N THR A 190 28.37 -56.77 -6.17
CA THR A 190 27.72 -57.84 -6.96
C THR A 190 27.41 -57.22 -8.33
N GLU A 191 28.28 -57.45 -9.31
CA GLU A 191 28.16 -58.42 -10.41
C GLU A 191 27.53 -57.80 -11.67
N ALA A 192 28.32 -57.86 -12.75
CA ALA A 192 28.09 -57.19 -14.01
C ALA A 192 27.05 -57.93 -14.87
N ALA A 193 26.13 -57.17 -15.48
CA ALA A 193 25.31 -57.60 -16.61
C ALA A 193 25.42 -56.55 -17.74
N PRO A 194 25.37 -56.97 -19.01
CA PRO A 194 26.03 -56.28 -20.12
C PRO A 194 25.25 -55.08 -20.66
N GLU A 195 25.99 -54.02 -21.04
CA GLU A 195 25.46 -52.86 -21.77
C GLU A 195 25.02 -53.26 -23.20
N PRO A 196 23.93 -52.68 -23.72
CA PRO A 196 23.52 -52.85 -25.12
C PRO A 196 24.52 -52.18 -26.09
N PRO A 197 24.65 -52.69 -27.34
CA PRO A 197 25.62 -52.17 -28.30
C PRO A 197 25.31 -50.73 -28.71
N ARG A 198 26.34 -49.88 -28.70
CA ARG A 198 26.30 -48.52 -29.26
C ARG A 198 26.17 -48.61 -30.78
N THR A 199 25.12 -48.00 -31.31
CA THR A 199 24.91 -47.75 -32.73
C THR A 199 26.02 -46.82 -33.27
N PRO A 200 26.56 -47.03 -34.48
CA PRO A 200 27.61 -46.18 -35.03
C PRO A 200 27.11 -44.76 -35.37
N GLU A 201 27.94 -43.79 -35.02
CA GLU A 201 27.82 -42.37 -35.38
C GLU A 201 27.79 -42.20 -36.91
N PRO A 202 26.79 -41.51 -37.50
CA PRO A 202 26.80 -41.25 -38.92
C PRO A 202 27.88 -40.23 -39.29
N ALA A 203 28.64 -40.58 -40.33
CA ALA A 203 29.76 -39.82 -40.86
C ALA A 203 29.39 -38.37 -41.21
N ARG A 204 30.36 -37.48 -40.98
CA ARG A 204 30.31 -36.05 -41.34
C ARG A 204 30.03 -35.88 -42.84
N THR A 205 28.91 -35.26 -43.16
CA THR A 205 28.61 -34.68 -44.46
C THR A 205 29.44 -33.41 -44.66
N PRO A 206 29.99 -33.13 -45.87
CA PRO A 206 30.81 -31.95 -46.11
C PRO A 206 30.01 -30.64 -45.99
N ALA A 207 30.71 -29.60 -45.55
CA ALA A 207 30.19 -28.25 -45.36
C ALA A 207 29.60 -27.67 -46.67
N PRO A 208 28.44 -26.99 -46.64
CA PRO A 208 28.00 -26.17 -47.75
C PRO A 208 28.97 -24.99 -47.92
N GLU A 209 29.33 -24.72 -49.18
CA GLU A 209 30.10 -23.56 -49.61
C GLU A 209 29.52 -22.26 -49.06
N ALA A 210 30.41 -21.32 -48.74
CA ALA A 210 30.08 -19.99 -48.25
C ALA A 210 29.12 -19.28 -49.22
N SER A 211 27.92 -18.94 -48.72
CA SER A 211 27.11 -17.89 -49.31
C SER A 211 27.91 -16.58 -49.33
N PRO A 212 27.84 -15.79 -50.41
CA PRO A 212 28.52 -14.51 -50.49
C PRO A 212 28.07 -13.58 -49.36
N GLU A 213 29.07 -12.92 -48.76
CA GLU A 213 28.94 -11.85 -47.78
C GLU A 213 27.88 -10.83 -48.25
N PRO A 214 26.95 -10.38 -47.37
CA PRO A 214 26.08 -9.28 -47.73
C PRO A 214 26.92 -8.05 -48.03
N GLU A 215 26.71 -7.47 -49.21
CA GLU A 215 27.32 -6.19 -49.58
C GLU A 215 27.08 -5.16 -48.47
N PRO A 216 28.05 -4.26 -48.18
CA PRO A 216 27.86 -3.22 -47.19
C PRO A 216 26.68 -2.36 -47.64
N SER A 217 25.58 -2.46 -46.90
CA SER A 217 24.48 -1.51 -47.03
C SER A 217 25.07 -0.12 -46.84
N THR A 218 24.92 0.69 -47.87
CA THR A 218 25.20 2.12 -47.87
C THR A 218 24.65 2.74 -46.59
N GLN A 219 25.58 3.24 -45.78
CA GLN A 219 25.31 4.12 -44.65
C GLN A 219 24.30 5.19 -45.11
N PRO A 220 23.14 5.37 -44.46
CA PRO A 220 22.33 6.54 -44.70
C PRO A 220 23.21 7.74 -44.38
N GLU A 221 23.35 8.64 -45.35
CA GLU A 221 24.02 9.92 -45.18
C GLU A 221 23.54 10.57 -43.88
N ALA A 222 24.49 11.14 -43.14
CA ALA A 222 24.24 11.89 -41.93
C ALA A 222 22.99 12.76 -42.10
N SER A 223 21.91 12.36 -41.43
CA SER A 223 20.71 13.16 -41.33
C SER A 223 21.15 14.48 -40.71
N THR A 224 20.99 15.55 -41.49
CA THR A 224 21.28 16.91 -41.08
C THR A 224 20.72 17.15 -39.70
N ALA A 225 21.59 17.52 -38.75
CA ALA A 225 21.19 17.96 -37.43
C ALA A 225 20.01 18.95 -37.56
N PRO A 226 18.90 18.76 -36.83
CA PRO A 226 17.84 19.76 -36.83
C PRO A 226 18.45 21.08 -36.37
N LYS A 227 18.18 22.15 -37.13
CA LYS A 227 18.52 23.52 -36.71
C LYS A 227 18.05 23.72 -35.27
N PRO A 228 18.84 24.36 -34.38
CA PRO A 228 18.38 24.69 -33.05
C PRO A 228 17.08 25.48 -33.18
N SER A 229 16.04 24.98 -32.53
CA SER A 229 14.80 25.74 -32.34
C SER A 229 15.17 27.06 -31.65
N PRO A 230 14.64 28.22 -32.08
CA PRO A 230 14.90 29.47 -31.40
C PRO A 230 14.55 29.33 -29.92
N GLU A 231 15.47 29.77 -29.05
CA GLU A 231 15.21 29.85 -27.61
C GLU A 231 13.89 30.61 -27.39
N PRO A 232 12.98 30.08 -26.55
CA PRO A 232 11.84 30.86 -26.10
C PRO A 232 12.35 32.19 -25.54
N GLY A 233 11.88 33.30 -26.10
CA GLY A 233 12.17 34.62 -25.53
C GLY A 233 11.75 34.68 -24.06
N PRO A 234 12.34 35.59 -23.27
CA PRO A 234 12.00 35.71 -21.86
C PRO A 234 10.48 35.83 -21.71
N SER A 235 9.88 34.92 -20.94
CA SER A 235 8.49 35.00 -20.53
C SER A 235 8.30 36.36 -19.85
N PRO A 236 7.24 37.14 -20.19
CA PRO A 236 6.98 38.38 -19.49
C PRO A 236 6.90 38.13 -17.99
N GLU A 237 7.60 38.94 -17.20
CA GLU A 237 7.48 38.91 -15.74
C GLU A 237 5.99 39.04 -15.37
N PRO A 238 5.50 38.21 -14.44
CA PRO A 238 4.13 38.36 -13.96
C PRO A 238 3.97 39.77 -13.40
N GLU A 239 2.93 40.49 -13.85
CA GLU A 239 2.56 41.76 -13.23
C GLU A 239 2.38 41.55 -11.72
N PRO A 240 2.88 42.46 -10.87
CA PRO A 240 2.73 42.33 -9.44
C PRO A 240 1.25 42.18 -9.12
N THR A 241 0.90 41.06 -8.49
CA THR A 241 -0.44 40.84 -7.97
C THR A 241 -0.74 41.99 -6.99
N PRO A 242 -1.86 42.71 -7.14
CA PRO A 242 -2.20 43.78 -6.21
C PRO A 242 -2.20 43.22 -4.79
N GLU A 243 -1.49 43.89 -3.88
CA GLU A 243 -1.51 43.55 -2.46
C GLU A 243 -2.97 43.49 -1.99
N PRO A 244 -3.36 42.47 -1.21
CA PRO A 244 -4.70 42.40 -0.66
C PRO A 244 -4.95 43.67 0.17
N GLU A 245 -5.98 44.42 -0.19
CA GLU A 245 -6.45 45.53 0.63
C GLU A 245 -6.69 45.01 2.04
N ALA A 246 -6.08 45.66 3.03
CA ALA A 246 -6.19 45.29 4.43
C ALA A 246 -7.66 45.10 4.78
N SER A 247 -8.01 43.88 5.24
CA SER A 247 -9.32 43.64 5.84
C SER A 247 -9.54 44.66 6.96
N PRO A 248 -10.73 45.29 7.03
CA PRO A 248 -11.03 46.21 8.12
C PRO A 248 -10.87 45.48 9.46
N GLU A 249 -10.15 46.11 10.40
CA GLU A 249 -10.05 45.63 11.78
C GLU A 249 -11.45 45.39 12.35
N PRO A 250 -11.68 44.25 13.03
CA PRO A 250 -12.96 43.99 13.68
C PRO A 250 -13.21 45.05 14.76
N GLU A 251 -14.39 45.67 14.74
CA GLU A 251 -14.80 46.63 15.76
C GLU A 251 -14.72 46.00 17.16
N PRO A 252 -14.26 46.74 18.18
CA PRO A 252 -14.13 46.21 19.52
C PRO A 252 -15.48 45.76 20.08
N SER A 253 -15.52 44.52 20.58
CA SER A 253 -16.69 43.96 21.26
C SER A 253 -17.02 44.79 22.50
N PRO A 254 -18.30 45.16 22.74
CA PRO A 254 -18.67 45.99 23.88
C PRO A 254 -18.41 45.28 25.20
N GLU A 255 -17.80 45.99 26.16
CA GLU A 255 -17.58 45.50 27.52
C GLU A 255 -18.92 45.15 28.21
N PRO A 256 -18.97 44.07 28.99
CA PRO A 256 -20.17 43.70 29.74
C PRO A 256 -20.47 44.76 30.81
N GLN A 257 -21.71 45.26 30.81
CA GLN A 257 -22.18 46.19 31.84
C GLN A 257 -22.22 45.52 33.22
N PRO A 258 -21.87 46.23 34.30
CA PRO A 258 -21.96 45.69 35.66
C PRO A 258 -23.41 45.40 36.02
N THR A 259 -23.65 44.18 36.49
CA THR A 259 -24.94 43.77 37.07
C THR A 259 -25.24 44.59 38.32
N PRO A 260 -26.50 45.05 38.52
CA PRO A 260 -26.88 45.75 39.73
C PRO A 260 -26.82 44.81 40.94
N ALA A 261 -26.14 45.24 42.00
CA ALA A 261 -26.05 44.54 43.27
C ALA A 261 -27.45 44.35 43.85
N THR A 262 -27.86 43.10 44.02
CA THR A 262 -29.07 42.77 44.77
C THR A 262 -28.78 42.91 46.26
N ASP A 263 -29.68 43.66 46.88
CA ASP A 263 -29.75 44.04 48.28
C ASP A 263 -29.68 42.87 49.27
N LEU A 264 -29.13 43.18 50.44
CA LEU A 264 -28.76 42.27 51.53
C LEU A 264 -29.95 41.47 52.10
N ALA A 265 -29.79 40.15 52.20
CA ALA A 265 -30.56 39.29 53.12
C ALA A 265 -29.63 38.72 54.20
N PRO A 266 -30.09 38.56 55.46
CA PRO A 266 -29.22 38.41 56.63
C PRO A 266 -28.64 37.00 56.81
N ALA A 267 -27.45 36.98 57.41
CA ALA A 267 -26.60 35.81 57.67
C ALA A 267 -27.22 34.75 58.62
N PRO A 268 -26.94 33.45 58.41
CA PRO A 268 -27.04 32.46 59.47
C PRO A 268 -25.70 32.29 60.22
N GLU A 269 -25.83 32.10 61.53
CA GLU A 269 -24.77 31.98 62.54
C GLU A 269 -23.70 30.93 62.25
N ALA A 270 -22.47 31.26 62.65
CA ALA A 270 -21.33 30.38 62.68
C ALA A 270 -21.47 29.31 63.78
N VAL A 271 -21.52 28.04 63.39
CA VAL A 271 -21.28 26.90 64.28
C VAL A 271 -19.88 26.36 63.97
N GLN A 272 -19.01 26.37 64.98
CA GLN A 272 -17.62 25.92 64.93
C GLN A 272 -17.50 24.40 64.67
N PRO A 273 -16.38 23.90 64.11
CA PRO A 273 -16.14 22.47 63.97
C PRO A 273 -15.53 21.89 65.26
N PRO A 274 -15.91 20.69 65.71
CA PRO A 274 -15.06 19.89 66.56
C PRO A 274 -14.22 18.90 65.74
N ALA A 275 -13.00 18.72 66.24
CA ALA A 275 -11.96 17.85 65.72
C ALA A 275 -12.33 16.35 65.75
N ALA A 276 -11.61 15.60 64.92
CA ALA A 276 -11.62 14.15 64.78
C ALA A 276 -11.48 13.37 66.09
N VAL A 277 -12.23 12.28 66.25
CA VAL A 277 -11.89 11.08 67.05
C VAL A 277 -12.63 9.85 66.48
N THR A 278 -11.83 8.96 65.89
CA THR A 278 -11.85 7.47 65.84
C THR A 278 -13.12 6.61 66.00
N THR A 279 -13.02 5.43 65.35
CA THR A 279 -13.65 4.10 65.61
C THR A 279 -15.14 3.96 65.26
N ARG A 280 -15.69 2.87 64.69
CA ARG A 280 -15.28 1.46 64.53
C ARG A 280 -16.38 0.68 63.74
N ALA A 281 -15.97 -0.38 63.02
CA ALA A 281 -16.64 -1.64 62.61
C ALA A 281 -18.01 -1.62 61.88
N GLU A 282 -18.06 -2.10 60.63
CA GLU A 282 -18.55 -3.43 60.14
C GLU A 282 -19.95 -3.30 59.50
N PRO A 283 -20.42 -4.19 58.58
CA PRO A 283 -20.10 -5.63 58.49
C PRO A 283 -19.67 -6.16 57.10
N GLU A 284 -19.29 -7.43 57.13
CA GLU A 284 -18.83 -8.34 56.07
C GLU A 284 -19.80 -8.51 54.88
N PRO A 285 -19.30 -8.91 53.68
CA PRO A 285 -20.13 -9.10 52.50
C PRO A 285 -20.89 -10.43 52.53
N GLU A 286 -22.22 -10.37 52.44
CA GLU A 286 -23.08 -11.53 52.17
C GLU A 286 -22.84 -12.06 50.74
N THR A 287 -22.60 -13.36 50.66
CA THR A 287 -22.67 -14.21 49.48
C THR A 287 -24.07 -14.24 48.86
N ALA A 288 -24.21 -13.85 47.58
CA ALA A 288 -25.34 -14.14 46.68
C ALA A 288 -25.08 -13.40 45.34
N VAL A 289 -25.26 -13.89 44.11
CA VAL A 289 -25.59 -15.17 43.47
C VAL A 289 -25.02 -15.01 42.04
N GLU A 290 -24.36 -16.03 41.51
CA GLU A 290 -23.89 -16.12 40.12
C GLU A 290 -25.08 -16.06 39.15
N PRO A 291 -25.11 -15.20 38.11
CA PRO A 291 -26.16 -15.30 37.10
C PRO A 291 -25.88 -16.52 36.21
N GLU A 292 -26.82 -17.46 36.22
CA GLU A 292 -26.85 -18.63 35.34
C GLU A 292 -26.59 -18.23 33.87
N ALA A 293 -25.68 -18.96 33.24
CA ALA A 293 -25.45 -18.91 31.81
C ALA A 293 -26.73 -19.32 31.07
N VAL A 294 -27.35 -18.37 30.38
CA VAL A 294 -28.36 -18.67 29.36
C VAL A 294 -27.60 -19.26 28.17
N VAL A 295 -27.65 -20.58 28.07
CA VAL A 295 -27.24 -21.37 26.90
C VAL A 295 -28.01 -20.85 25.70
N ALA A 296 -27.31 -20.19 24.78
CA ALA A 296 -27.82 -19.93 23.44
C ALA A 296 -27.99 -21.27 22.70
N PRO A 297 -29.10 -21.49 21.98
CA PRO A 297 -29.28 -22.72 21.21
C PRO A 297 -28.24 -22.80 20.09
N GLU A 298 -27.56 -23.94 20.03
CA GLU A 298 -26.67 -24.38 18.95
C GLU A 298 -27.41 -24.29 17.60
N PRO A 299 -26.85 -23.67 16.54
CA PRO A 299 -27.50 -23.66 15.24
C PRO A 299 -27.47 -25.07 14.64
N GLU A 300 -28.66 -25.61 14.32
CA GLU A 300 -28.80 -26.86 13.58
C GLU A 300 -28.06 -26.79 12.23
N PRO A 301 -27.37 -27.86 11.78
CA PRO A 301 -26.70 -27.87 10.49
C PRO A 301 -27.75 -27.83 9.36
N GLU A 302 -27.77 -26.74 8.59
CA GLU A 302 -28.56 -26.67 7.37
C GLU A 302 -28.12 -27.79 6.41
N ALA A 303 -29.12 -28.53 5.93
CA ALA A 303 -28.96 -29.63 5.01
C ALA A 303 -28.29 -29.16 3.71
N VAL A 304 -27.18 -29.82 3.37
CA VAL A 304 -26.53 -29.73 2.06
C VAL A 304 -27.52 -30.19 1.00
N VAL A 305 -28.17 -29.24 0.32
CA VAL A 305 -28.90 -29.51 -0.92
C VAL A 305 -27.85 -29.72 -2.02
N ALA A 306 -27.81 -30.94 -2.54
CA ALA A 306 -26.96 -31.30 -3.67
C ALA A 306 -27.25 -30.38 -4.88
N PRO A 307 -26.23 -29.92 -5.62
CA PRO A 307 -26.46 -29.18 -6.85
C PRO A 307 -27.13 -30.08 -7.90
N GLU A 308 -28.20 -29.56 -8.52
CA GLU A 308 -28.83 -30.16 -9.70
C GLU A 308 -27.80 -30.32 -10.83
N PRO A 309 -27.85 -31.40 -11.64
CA PRO A 309 -26.96 -31.57 -12.78
C PRO A 309 -27.30 -30.58 -13.91
N GLU A 310 -26.29 -29.84 -14.37
CA GLU A 310 -26.40 -28.91 -15.50
C GLU A 310 -26.85 -29.62 -16.80
N PRO A 311 -27.65 -28.96 -17.66
CA PRO A 311 -28.06 -29.52 -18.94
C PRO A 311 -26.88 -29.55 -19.93
N GLY A 312 -26.66 -30.72 -20.54
CA GLY A 312 -25.51 -31.03 -21.40
C GLY A 312 -25.27 -30.05 -22.56
N VAL A 313 -24.06 -29.52 -22.59
CA VAL A 313 -23.51 -28.79 -23.75
C VAL A 313 -23.14 -29.82 -24.83
N LYS A 314 -23.77 -29.71 -26.00
CA LYS A 314 -23.36 -30.45 -27.21
C LYS A 314 -21.99 -29.94 -27.68
N PRO A 315 -21.07 -30.82 -28.10
CA PRO A 315 -19.81 -30.38 -28.68
C PRO A 315 -20.04 -29.67 -30.02
N GLU A 316 -19.41 -28.51 -30.14
CA GLU A 316 -19.30 -27.69 -31.36
C GLU A 316 -18.44 -28.44 -32.41
N PRO A 317 -18.79 -28.42 -33.71
CA PRO A 317 -18.05 -29.14 -34.72
C PRO A 317 -16.73 -28.44 -35.09
N GLU A 318 -15.64 -29.21 -35.16
CA GLU A 318 -14.29 -28.75 -35.54
C GLU A 318 -14.26 -28.12 -36.95
N PRO A 319 -13.42 -27.08 -37.17
CA PRO A 319 -13.28 -26.45 -38.48
C PRO A 319 -12.45 -27.33 -39.42
N GLY A 320 -12.91 -27.37 -40.68
CA GLY A 320 -12.51 -28.34 -41.70
C GLY A 320 -11.04 -28.36 -42.08
N ALA A 321 -10.56 -29.58 -42.31
CA ALA A 321 -9.35 -29.83 -43.09
C ALA A 321 -9.67 -29.66 -44.59
N GLU A 322 -8.87 -28.82 -45.25
CA GLU A 322 -8.79 -28.70 -46.71
C GLU A 322 -8.48 -30.06 -47.37
N PRO A 323 -9.03 -30.35 -48.56
CA PRO A 323 -8.57 -31.46 -49.39
C PRO A 323 -7.44 -30.99 -50.33
N ASP A 324 -6.37 -31.77 -50.39
CA ASP A 324 -5.27 -31.64 -51.37
C ASP A 324 -5.13 -33.01 -52.08
N PRO A 325 -4.63 -33.06 -53.33
CA PRO A 325 -5.31 -32.75 -54.59
C PRO A 325 -5.85 -33.98 -55.35
#